data_AF-A0A4R6IYL5-F1
#
_entry.id   AF-A0A4R6IYL5-F1
#
_cell.length_a   1.000
_cell.length_b   1.000
_cell.length_c   1.000
_cell.angle_alpha   90.00
_cell.angle_beta   90.00
_cell.angle_gamma   90.00
#
_symmetry.space_group_name_H-M   'P 1'
#
loop_
_entity.id
_entity.type
_entity.pdbx_description
1 polymer ?
#
loop_
_entity_poly.entity_id
_entity_poly.type
_entity_poly.pdbx_seq_one_letter_code
_entity_poly.pdbx_strand_id
1 'polypeptide(L)'
;MNNQTSRDSEDRARIVNLVTKAEAIIESLEQRATDLRWSMTAFNRYRACELLGVTPYGPYAGELDADPAALFDEAAAAVIELDVPIEDLGWRLALTDALEAAATDIRMVQDARDV
;
A
#
# COMPACT_ATOMS: atom_id res chain seq x y z
N MET A 1 -16.25 25.61 -7.75
CA MET A 1 -14.92 25.02 -7.99
C MET A 1 -14.27 24.51 -6.69
N ASN A 2 -15.03 23.95 -5.73
CA ASN A 2 -14.47 23.52 -4.42
C ASN A 2 -14.62 22.02 -4.12
N ASN A 3 -15.43 21.27 -4.88
CA ASN A 3 -15.71 19.86 -4.55
C ASN A 3 -14.65 18.90 -5.10
N GLN A 4 -13.96 19.25 -6.19
CA GLN A 4 -12.96 18.39 -6.81
C GLN A 4 -11.70 18.28 -5.93
N THR A 5 -11.14 19.41 -5.49
CA THR A 5 -9.94 19.43 -4.64
C THR A 5 -10.15 18.78 -3.27
N SER A 6 -11.36 18.89 -2.69
CA SER A 6 -11.69 18.20 -1.43
C SER A 6 -11.68 16.69 -1.62
N ARG A 7 -12.33 16.21 -2.69
CA ARG A 7 -12.40 14.79 -3.01
C ARG A 7 -11.02 14.20 -3.31
N ASP A 8 -10.19 14.88 -4.09
CA ASP A 8 -8.83 14.40 -4.40
C ASP A 8 -7.98 14.28 -3.13
N SER A 9 -8.16 15.20 -2.17
CA SER A 9 -7.48 15.14 -0.87
C SER A 9 -7.98 13.99 0.01
N GLU A 10 -9.27 13.70 -0.03
CA GLU A 10 -9.89 12.56 0.66
C GLU A 10 -9.44 11.23 0.05
N ASP A 11 -9.40 11.13 -1.28
CA ASP A 11 -8.97 9.93 -1.99
C ASP A 11 -7.47 9.65 -1.74
N ARG A 12 -6.62 10.69 -1.76
CA ARG A 12 -5.20 10.55 -1.36
C ARG A 12 -5.05 10.14 0.11
N ALA A 13 -5.82 10.74 1.02
CA ALA A 13 -5.79 10.36 2.43
C ALA A 13 -6.24 8.90 2.64
N ARG A 14 -7.23 8.44 1.88
CA ARG A 14 -7.68 7.04 1.87
C ARG A 14 -6.58 6.10 1.40
N ILE A 15 -5.92 6.40 0.27
CA ILE A 15 -4.81 5.59 -0.26
C ILE A 15 -3.68 5.49 0.76
N VAL A 16 -3.27 6.61 1.35
CA VAL A 16 -2.25 6.64 2.41
C VAL A 16 -2.66 5.77 3.58
N ASN A 17 -3.89 5.89 4.06
CA ASN A 17 -4.39 5.11 5.18
C ASN A 17 -4.41 3.59 4.89
N LEU A 18 -4.79 3.18 3.67
CA LEU A 18 -4.76 1.79 3.24
C LEU A 18 -3.33 1.22 3.28
N VAL A 19 -2.37 1.95 2.71
CA VAL A 19 -0.95 1.55 2.70
C VAL A 19 -0.37 1.53 4.11
N THR A 20 -0.62 2.55 4.93
CA THR A 20 -0.15 2.57 6.33
C THR A 20 -0.73 1.42 7.15
N LYS A 21 -2.02 1.08 6.96
CA LYS A 21 -2.63 -0.09 7.60
C LYS A 21 -1.95 -1.39 7.16
N ALA A 22 -1.71 -1.56 5.86
CA ALA A 22 -1.05 -2.74 5.33
C ALA A 22 0.38 -2.89 5.88
N GLU A 23 1.15 -1.80 5.93
CA GLU A 23 2.49 -1.74 6.52
C GLU A 23 2.50 -2.17 7.99
N ALA A 24 1.55 -1.67 8.80
CA ALA A 24 1.46 -2.02 10.22
C ALA A 24 1.09 -3.50 10.43
N ILE A 25 0.23 -4.07 9.58
CA ILE A 25 -0.09 -5.50 9.62
C ILE A 25 1.15 -6.32 9.28
N ILE A 26 1.90 -5.95 8.24
CA ILE A 26 3.12 -6.65 7.82
C ILE A 26 4.20 -6.53 8.88
N GLU A 27 4.38 -5.37 9.52
CA GLU A 27 5.29 -5.21 10.65
C GLU A 27 4.96 -6.20 11.78
N SER A 28 3.67 -6.28 12.13
CA SER A 28 3.20 -7.24 13.14
C SER A 28 3.43 -8.70 12.72
N LEU A 29 3.28 -9.02 11.43
CA LEU A 29 3.55 -10.37 10.90
C LEU A 29 5.05 -10.68 10.90
N GLU A 30 5.90 -9.72 10.53
CA GLU A 30 7.36 -9.83 10.53
C GLU A 30 7.90 -10.04 11.95
N GLN A 31 7.39 -9.30 12.94
CA GLN A 31 7.76 -9.48 14.36
C GLN A 31 7.37 -10.85 14.93
N ARG A 32 6.33 -11.49 14.39
CA ARG A 32 5.85 -12.82 14.80
C ARG A 32 6.49 -13.96 14.02
N ALA A 33 7.01 -13.66 12.84
CA ALA A 33 7.66 -14.64 11.97
C ALA A 33 9.06 -14.96 12.50
N THR A 34 9.42 -16.24 12.52
CA THR A 34 10.78 -16.69 12.85
C THR A 34 11.68 -16.74 11.61
N ASP A 35 11.11 -16.53 10.43
CA ASP A 35 11.76 -16.51 9.13
C ASP A 35 11.74 -15.10 8.51
N LEU A 36 12.70 -14.79 7.63
CA LEU A 36 12.84 -13.48 6.99
C LEU A 36 11.96 -13.33 5.73
N ARG A 37 10.89 -14.12 5.62
CA ARG A 37 10.05 -14.16 4.42
C ARG A 37 9.33 -12.83 4.16
N TRP A 38 8.90 -12.14 5.21
CA TRP A 38 8.24 -10.84 5.08
C TRP A 38 9.18 -9.75 4.57
N SER A 39 10.48 -9.86 4.87
CA SER A 39 11.51 -8.97 4.34
C SER A 39 11.66 -9.07 2.83
N MET A 40 11.25 -10.19 2.21
CA MET A 40 11.25 -10.34 0.73
C MET A 40 10.22 -9.42 0.05
N THR A 41 9.19 -8.96 0.76
CA THR A 41 8.17 -8.04 0.24
C THR A 41 8.60 -6.57 0.32
N ALA A 42 9.72 -6.27 0.99
CA ALA A 42 10.04 -4.91 1.40
C ALA A 42 10.31 -3.94 0.23
N PHE A 43 10.82 -4.43 -0.90
CA PHE A 43 11.21 -3.57 -2.03
C PHE A 43 10.03 -2.82 -2.64
N ASN A 44 8.98 -3.55 -3.05
CA ASN A 44 7.81 -2.94 -3.70
C ASN A 44 6.97 -2.12 -2.70
N ARG A 45 6.92 -2.56 -1.44
CA ARG A 45 6.29 -1.78 -0.35
C ARG A 45 7.00 -0.46 -0.08
N TYR A 46 8.34 -0.48 -0.01
CA TYR A 46 9.14 0.73 0.15
C TYR A 46 8.92 1.69 -1.01
N ARG A 47 8.91 1.19 -2.25
CA ARG A 47 8.65 2.00 -3.44
C ARG A 47 7.26 2.66 -3.39
N ALA A 48 6.23 1.92 -2.99
CA ALA A 48 4.88 2.48 -2.82
C ALA A 48 4.86 3.58 -1.73
N CYS A 49 5.55 3.36 -0.60
CA CYS A 49 5.67 4.35 0.46
C CYS A 49 6.40 5.62 -0.01
N GLU A 50 7.49 5.46 -0.75
CA GLU A 50 8.26 6.59 -1.32
C GLU A 50 7.39 7.43 -2.25
N LEU A 51 6.66 6.79 -3.17
CA LEU A 51 5.75 7.46 -4.11
C LEU A 51 4.59 8.19 -3.40
N LEU A 52 4.17 7.72 -2.23
CA LEU A 52 3.14 8.36 -1.41
C LEU A 52 3.70 9.40 -0.43
N GLY A 53 5.02 9.51 -0.30
CA GLY A 53 5.67 10.38 0.68
C GLY A 53 5.41 9.95 2.14
N VAL A 54 5.21 8.66 2.39
CA VAL A 54 4.96 8.10 3.72
C VAL A 54 6.14 7.27 4.20
N THR A 55 6.31 7.17 5.51
CA THR A 55 7.35 6.33 6.11
C THR A 55 6.86 4.88 6.23
N PRO A 56 7.63 3.89 5.77
CA PRO A 56 7.35 2.47 6.04
C PRO A 56 7.24 2.22 7.54
N TYR A 57 6.37 1.29 7.95
CA TYR A 57 6.08 1.02 9.36
C TYR A 57 5.70 2.28 10.17
N GLY A 58 5.06 3.24 9.50
CA GLY A 58 4.49 4.41 10.15
C GLY A 58 3.44 4.01 11.20
N PRO A 59 3.28 4.82 12.26
CA PRO A 59 2.33 4.50 13.32
C PRO A 59 0.90 4.43 12.77
N TYR A 60 0.22 3.31 13.02
CA TYR A 60 -1.17 3.11 12.66
C TYR A 60 -2.03 2.93 13.93
N ALA A 61 -3.10 3.72 14.05
CA ALA A 61 -4.06 3.62 15.13
C ALA A 61 -5.36 2.98 14.59
N GLY A 62 -5.46 1.65 14.68
CA GLY A 62 -6.64 0.90 14.23
C GLY A 62 -6.45 -0.61 14.35
N GLU A 63 -7.48 -1.36 13.94
CA GLU A 63 -7.47 -2.82 13.94
C GLU A 63 -6.54 -3.38 12.86
N LEU A 64 -5.83 -4.47 13.18
CA LEU A 64 -4.79 -5.09 12.34
C LEU A 64 -5.19 -6.50 11.85
N ASP A 65 -6.47 -6.73 11.61
CA ASP A 65 -7.05 -8.03 11.26
C ASP A 65 -7.39 -8.19 9.76
N ALA A 66 -7.07 -7.19 8.95
CA ALA A 66 -7.28 -7.21 7.51
C ALA A 66 -6.17 -7.98 6.76
N ASP A 67 -6.46 -8.36 5.51
CA ASP A 67 -5.45 -8.91 4.61
C ASP A 67 -4.60 -7.77 4.00
N PRO A 68 -3.28 -7.72 4.23
CA PRO A 68 -2.44 -6.68 3.67
C PRO A 68 -2.40 -6.68 2.14
N ALA A 69 -2.51 -7.84 1.48
CA ALA A 69 -2.55 -7.88 0.00
C ALA A 69 -3.80 -7.17 -0.54
N ALA A 70 -4.97 -7.48 0.02
CA ALA A 70 -6.23 -6.83 -0.34
C ALA A 70 -6.20 -5.30 -0.11
N LEU A 71 -5.54 -4.83 0.95
CA LEU A 71 -5.38 -3.39 1.18
C LEU A 71 -4.53 -2.70 0.10
N PHE A 72 -3.48 -3.36 -0.38
CA PHE A 72 -2.68 -2.86 -1.50
C PHE A 72 -3.47 -2.87 -2.82
N ASP A 73 -4.29 -3.89 -3.08
CA ASP A 73 -5.18 -3.90 -4.26
C ASP A 73 -6.20 -2.76 -4.20
N GLU A 74 -6.82 -2.53 -3.03
CA GLU A 74 -7.79 -1.46 -2.85
C GLU A 74 -7.13 -0.09 -3.06
N ALA A 75 -5.90 0.08 -2.57
CA ALA A 75 -5.12 1.29 -2.82
C ALA A 75 -4.81 1.46 -4.32
N ALA A 76 -4.43 0.39 -5.03
CA ALA A 76 -4.15 0.43 -6.47
C ALA A 76 -5.40 0.84 -7.26
N ALA A 77 -6.56 0.25 -6.93
CA ALA A 77 -7.84 0.61 -7.53
C ALA A 77 -8.20 2.08 -7.27
N ALA A 78 -8.01 2.57 -6.05
CA ALA A 78 -8.25 3.97 -5.72
C ALA A 78 -7.31 4.92 -6.48
N VAL A 79 -6.05 4.55 -6.68
CA VAL A 79 -5.08 5.35 -7.47
C VAL A 79 -5.49 5.43 -8.94
N ILE A 80 -6.03 4.36 -9.52
CA ILE A 80 -6.51 4.34 -10.92
C ILE A 80 -7.63 5.37 -11.12
N GLU A 81 -8.51 5.52 -10.14
CA GLU A 81 -9.65 6.45 -10.18
C GLU A 81 -9.27 7.92 -9.91
N LEU A 82 -8.02 8.21 -9.52
CA LEU A 82 -7.56 9.59 -9.33
C LEU A 82 -7.55 10.35 -10.66
N ASP A 83 -8.25 11.49 -10.68
CA ASP A 83 -8.13 12.48 -11.74
C ASP A 83 -6.85 13.30 -11.52
N VAL A 84 -5.79 12.96 -12.26
CA VAL A 84 -4.49 13.62 -12.15
C VAL A 84 -4.19 14.41 -13.43
N PRO A 85 -3.52 15.56 -13.33
CA PRO A 85 -3.08 16.27 -14.51
C PRO A 85 -2.00 15.46 -15.26
N ILE A 86 -1.78 15.76 -16.54
CA ILE A 86 -0.95 14.95 -17.43
C ILE A 86 0.50 14.82 -16.94
N GLU A 87 1.01 15.86 -16.27
CA GLU A 87 2.33 15.89 -15.63
C GLU A 87 2.49 14.84 -14.52
N ASP A 88 1.40 14.47 -13.84
CA ASP A 88 1.39 13.51 -12.74
C ASP A 88 0.98 12.09 -13.20
N LEU A 89 0.72 11.89 -14.50
CA LEU A 89 0.36 10.58 -15.04
C LEU A 89 1.45 9.53 -14.79
N GLY A 90 2.72 9.92 -14.91
CA GLY A 90 3.85 9.03 -14.63
C GLY A 90 3.89 8.57 -13.18
N TRP A 91 3.60 9.48 -12.24
CA TRP A 91 3.48 9.15 -10.82
C TRP A 91 2.33 8.17 -10.57
N ARG A 92 1.14 8.42 -11.14
CA ARG A 92 -0.03 7.55 -10.98
C ARG A 92 0.27 6.13 -11.46
N LEU A 93 0.85 5.99 -12.66
CA LEU A 93 1.23 4.69 -13.22
C LEU A 93 2.27 3.96 -12.37
N ALA A 94 3.32 4.67 -11.93
CA ALA A 94 4.36 4.09 -11.10
C ALA A 94 3.84 3.65 -9.73
N LEU A 95 2.89 4.39 -9.17
CA LEU A 95 2.27 4.06 -7.89
C LEU A 95 1.35 2.83 -8.03
N THR A 96 0.50 2.78 -9.05
CA THR A 96 -0.33 1.60 -9.33
C THR A 96 0.52 0.34 -9.49
N ASP A 97 1.57 0.39 -10.31
CA ASP A 97 2.50 -0.73 -10.52
C ASP A 97 3.17 -1.18 -9.21
N ALA A 98 3.64 -0.25 -8.38
CA ALA A 98 4.25 -0.57 -7.10
C ALA A 98 3.28 -1.23 -6.11
N LEU A 99 2.02 -0.77 -6.08
CA LEU A 99 0.97 -1.32 -5.20
C LEU A 99 0.57 -2.74 -5.64
N GLU A 100 0.36 -2.97 -6.94
CA GLU A 100 0.02 -4.28 -7.50
C GLU A 100 1.17 -5.29 -7.31
N ALA A 101 2.42 -4.85 -7.51
CA ALA A 101 3.60 -5.68 -7.26
C ALA A 101 3.75 -6.03 -5.77
N ALA A 102 3.54 -5.07 -4.86
CA ALA A 102 3.57 -5.32 -3.43
C ALA A 102 2.48 -6.34 -3.02
N ALA A 103 1.25 -6.20 -3.52
CA ALA A 103 0.18 -7.17 -3.28
C ALA A 103 0.55 -8.57 -3.78
N THR A 104 1.22 -8.65 -4.94
CA THR A 104 1.69 -9.93 -5.51
C THR A 104 2.74 -10.58 -4.62
N ASP A 105 3.77 -9.84 -4.19
CA ASP A 105 4.82 -10.35 -3.30
C ASP A 105 4.25 -10.86 -1.97
N ILE A 106 3.29 -10.12 -1.41
CA ILE A 106 2.61 -10.48 -0.15
C ILE A 106 1.86 -11.80 -0.30
N ARG A 107 1.08 -11.97 -1.38
CA ARG A 107 0.37 -13.23 -1.64
C ARG A 107 1.35 -14.39 -1.79
N MET A 108 2.46 -14.21 -2.51
CA MET A 108 3.48 -15.24 -2.64
C MET A 108 4.03 -15.69 -1.27
N VAL A 109 4.24 -14.76 -0.34
CA VAL A 109 4.71 -15.05 1.02
C VAL A 109 3.62 -15.71 1.89
N GLN A 110 2.36 -15.28 1.74
CA GLN A 110 1.22 -15.89 2.42
C GLN A 110 0.97 -17.33 1.95
N ASP A 111 0.93 -17.56 0.63
CA ASP A 111 0.70 -18.88 0.03
C ASP A 111 1.81 -19.87 0.41
N ALA A 112 3.06 -19.41 0.51
CA ALA A 112 4.18 -20.24 0.95
C ALA A 112 4.06 -20.71 2.42
N ARG A 113 3.18 -20.10 3.24
CA ARG A 113 2.88 -20.54 4.61
C ARG A 113 1.90 -21.71 4.65
N ASP A 114 0.99 -21.77 3.69
CA ASP A 114 -0.15 -22.69 3.69
C ASP A 114 0.19 -24.08 3.12
N VAL A 115 1.47 -24.31 2.80
CA VAL A 115 2.05 -25.57 2.30
C VAL A 115 2.88 -26.26 3.37
#